data_AF-A0A2K8YWN2-F1
#
_entry.id   AF-A0A2K8YWN2-F1
#
_cell.length_a   1.000
_cell.length_b   1.000
_cell.length_c   1.000
_cell.angle_alpha   90.00
_cell.angle_beta   90.00
_cell.angle_gamma   90.00
#
_symmetry.space_group_name_H-M   'P 1'
#
loop_
_entity.id
_entity.type
_entity.pdbx_description
1 polymer ?
#
loop_
_entity_poly.entity_id
_entity_poly.type
_entity_poly.pdbx_seq_one_letter_code
_entity_poly.pdbx_strand_id
1 'polypeptide(L)'
;MLLSFTSIDQHANFRECSWWLTTPEAAFDALSAVAAKGNQILSALLIDEDQRTILPVDAFDGDIFSAPLKELEQEWQQILSVPVNRQPARNEYWEKVEKK
;
A
#
# COMPACT_ATOMS: atom_id res chain seq x y z
N MET A 1 -1.97 7.98 -11.75
CA MET A 1 -3.01 7.73 -10.75
C MET A 1 -3.87 8.98 -10.46
N LEU A 2 -5.19 8.80 -10.34
CA LEU A 2 -6.17 9.81 -9.94
C LEU A 2 -6.86 9.39 -8.64
N LEU A 3 -6.87 10.26 -7.63
CA LEU A 3 -7.66 10.10 -6.41
C LEU A 3 -8.94 10.92 -6.55
N SER A 4 -10.11 10.30 -6.39
CA SER A 4 -11.41 10.96 -6.32
C SER A 4 -12.07 10.65 -4.98
N PHE A 5 -12.58 11.65 -4.28
CA PHE A 5 -13.19 11.44 -2.97
C PHE A 5 -14.24 12.51 -2.66
N THR A 6 -15.18 12.14 -1.80
CA THR A 6 -16.15 13.08 -1.24
C THR A 6 -15.89 13.24 0.25
N SER A 7 -15.87 14.49 0.69
CA SER A 7 -15.74 14.84 2.11
C SER A 7 -16.86 15.78 2.55
N ILE A 8 -17.13 15.79 3.83
CA ILE A 8 -18.05 16.72 4.48
C ILE A 8 -17.28 17.51 5.54
N ASP A 9 -17.41 18.83 5.51
CA ASP A 9 -16.81 19.70 6.52
C ASP A 9 -17.69 19.84 7.77
N GLN A 10 -17.16 20.45 8.82
CA GLN A 10 -17.87 20.69 10.09
C GLN A 10 -19.16 21.53 9.95
N HIS A 11 -19.35 22.19 8.82
CA HIS A 11 -20.56 22.97 8.50
C HIS A 11 -21.53 22.18 7.61
N ALA A 12 -21.33 20.87 7.48
CA ALA A 12 -22.10 19.96 6.65
C ALA A 12 -22.05 20.27 5.14
N ASN A 13 -21.01 20.98 4.67
CA ASN A 13 -20.83 21.18 3.24
C ASN A 13 -20.13 19.99 2.62
N PHE A 14 -20.74 19.46 1.57
CA PHE A 14 -20.17 18.39 0.77
C PHE A 14 -19.18 18.96 -0.23
N ARG A 15 -18.03 18.29 -0.35
CA ARG A 15 -16.99 18.62 -1.31
C ARG A 15 -16.58 17.35 -2.03
N GLU A 16 -16.82 17.35 -3.34
CA GLU A 16 -16.24 16.37 -4.24
C GLU A 16 -14.88 16.91 -4.70
N CYS A 17 -13.85 16.09 -4.57
CA CYS A 17 -12.48 16.44 -4.89
C CYS A 17 -11.87 15.38 -5.79
N SER A 18 -10.98 15.81 -6.67
CA SER A 18 -10.25 14.92 -7.57
C SER A 18 -8.85 15.45 -7.79
N TRP A 19 -7.84 14.65 -7.45
CA TRP A 19 -6.43 15.03 -7.45
C TRP A 19 -5.58 14.04 -8.22
N TRP A 20 -4.71 14.55 -9.10
CA TRP A 20 -3.70 13.76 -9.79
C TRP A 20 -2.49 13.58 -8.87
N LEU A 21 -2.10 12.33 -8.67
CA LEU A 21 -1.00 11.97 -7.77
C LEU A 21 -0.09 10.97 -8.44
N THR A 22 1.19 11.00 -8.05
CA THR A 22 2.23 10.16 -8.65
C THR A 22 2.41 8.83 -7.95
N THR A 23 2.04 8.73 -6.66
CA THR A 23 2.21 7.52 -5.85
C THR A 23 1.01 7.30 -4.92
N PRO A 24 0.67 6.05 -4.57
CA PRO A 24 -0.41 5.73 -3.63
C PRO A 24 -0.20 6.32 -2.23
N GLU A 25 1.04 6.41 -1.74
CA GLU A 25 1.37 7.00 -0.44
C GLU A 25 0.94 8.45 -0.37
N ALA A 26 1.19 9.22 -1.44
CA ALA A 26 0.74 10.60 -1.51
C ALA A 26 -0.79 10.71 -1.49
N ALA A 27 -1.51 9.73 -2.02
CA ALA A 27 -2.98 9.69 -1.96
C ALA A 27 -3.48 9.42 -0.55
N PHE A 28 -2.87 8.48 0.16
CA PHE A 28 -3.21 8.16 1.55
C PHE A 28 -2.90 9.32 2.48
N ASP A 29 -1.74 9.96 2.31
CA ASP A 29 -1.36 11.15 3.07
C ASP A 29 -2.30 12.32 2.80
N ALA A 30 -2.75 12.50 1.54
CA ALA A 30 -3.67 13.57 1.18
C ALA A 30 -5.05 13.39 1.83
N LEU A 31 -5.58 12.16 1.86
CA LEU A 31 -6.82 11.84 2.57
C LEU A 31 -6.67 12.04 4.08
N SER A 32 -5.56 11.56 4.65
CA SER A 32 -5.28 11.73 6.08
C SER A 32 -5.17 13.20 6.45
N ALA A 33 -4.53 14.03 5.62
CA ALA A 33 -4.48 15.47 5.84
C ALA A 33 -5.86 16.16 5.75
N VAL A 34 -6.79 15.62 4.94
CA VAL A 34 -8.18 16.10 4.90
C VAL A 34 -8.91 15.73 6.20
N ALA A 35 -8.73 14.50 6.68
CA ALA A 35 -9.28 14.01 7.95
C ALA A 35 -8.74 14.81 9.15
N ALA A 36 -7.44 15.06 9.20
CA ALA A 36 -6.76 15.82 10.26
C ALA A 36 -7.26 17.28 10.37
N LYS A 37 -7.82 17.84 9.29
CA LYS A 37 -8.46 19.17 9.29
C LYS A 37 -9.89 19.17 9.85
N GLY A 38 -10.37 18.01 10.33
CA GLY A 38 -11.71 17.85 10.88
C GLY A 38 -12.79 17.62 9.81
N ASN A 39 -12.41 17.34 8.55
CA ASN A 39 -13.37 16.93 7.54
C ASN A 39 -13.57 15.41 7.62
N GLN A 40 -14.80 14.95 7.49
CA GLN A 40 -15.07 13.52 7.41
C GLN A 40 -15.06 13.08 5.94
N ILE A 41 -14.30 12.02 5.65
CA ILE A 41 -14.29 11.41 4.31
C ILE A 41 -15.47 10.45 4.23
N LEU A 42 -16.29 10.57 3.18
CA LEU A 42 -17.49 9.76 2.98
C LEU A 42 -17.26 8.66 1.94
N SER A 43 -16.48 8.94 0.92
CA SER A 43 -16.08 7.97 -0.11
C SER A 43 -14.71 8.34 -0.64
N ALA A 44 -13.91 7.34 -0.98
CA ALA A 44 -12.61 7.52 -1.62
C ALA A 44 -12.38 6.43 -2.66
N LEU A 45 -11.94 6.85 -3.85
CA LEU A 45 -11.70 6.02 -5.02
C LEU A 45 -10.34 6.38 -5.61
N LEU A 46 -9.46 5.38 -5.69
CA LEU A 46 -8.19 5.48 -6.36
C LEU A 46 -8.30 4.84 -7.75
N ILE A 47 -7.86 5.56 -8.77
CA ILE A 47 -7.84 5.08 -10.15
C ILE A 47 -6.40 5.06 -10.62
N ASP A 48 -5.87 3.87 -10.92
CA ASP A 48 -4.53 3.69 -11.45
C ASP A 48 -4.52 2.68 -12.59
N GLU A 49 -3.97 3.07 -13.74
CA GLU A 49 -3.89 2.21 -14.96
C GLU A 49 -5.18 1.40 -15.24
N ASP A 50 -6.32 2.10 -15.25
CA ASP A 50 -7.70 1.56 -15.40
C ASP A 50 -8.25 0.71 -14.24
N GLN A 51 -7.44 0.42 -13.23
CA GLN A 51 -7.89 -0.22 -11.99
C GLN A 51 -8.53 0.80 -11.06
N ARG A 52 -9.68 0.42 -10.51
CA ARG A 52 -10.44 1.24 -9.56
C ARG A 52 -10.42 0.56 -8.20
N THR A 53 -9.79 1.19 -7.23
CA THR A 53 -9.68 0.70 -5.86
C THR A 53 -10.48 1.61 -4.94
N ILE A 54 -11.53 1.06 -4.33
CA ILE A 54 -12.28 1.75 -3.27
C ILE A 54 -11.44 1.71 -2.01
N LEU A 55 -11.18 2.87 -1.42
CA LEU A 55 -10.38 2.97 -0.20
C LEU A 55 -11.28 2.93 1.04
N PRO A 56 -10.86 2.24 2.12
CA PRO A 56 -11.61 2.20 3.36
C PRO A 56 -11.54 3.57 4.06
N VAL A 57 -12.63 4.32 4.04
CA VAL A 57 -12.66 5.69 4.58
C VAL A 57 -12.40 5.74 6.09
N ASP A 58 -12.79 4.69 6.82
CA ASP A 58 -12.58 4.56 8.26
C ASP A 58 -11.10 4.37 8.65
N ALA A 59 -10.22 4.10 7.68
CA ALA A 59 -8.79 3.97 7.92
C ALA A 59 -8.07 5.34 7.98
N PHE A 60 -8.69 6.43 7.53
CA PHE A 60 -8.06 7.76 7.49
C PHE A 60 -8.45 8.57 8.73
N ASP A 61 -7.69 8.41 9.80
CA ASP A 61 -7.89 9.05 11.12
C ASP A 61 -7.14 10.38 11.29
N GLY A 62 -6.27 10.72 10.34
CA GLY A 62 -5.45 11.93 10.36
C GLY A 62 -3.96 11.66 10.44
N ASP A 63 -3.56 10.44 10.76
CA ASP A 63 -2.15 10.05 10.80
C ASP A 63 -1.59 9.82 9.39
N ILE A 64 -0.35 10.22 9.17
CA ILE A 64 0.32 10.15 7.86
C ILE A 64 0.84 8.72 7.62
N PHE A 65 0.54 8.16 6.44
CA PHE A 65 0.84 6.77 6.08
C PHE A 65 2.22 6.59 5.45
N SER A 66 2.76 7.62 4.80
CA SER A 66 4.03 7.49 4.06
C SER A 66 5.21 7.06 4.93
N ALA A 67 5.31 7.54 6.17
CA ALA A 67 6.39 7.17 7.07
C ALA A 67 6.38 5.67 7.44
N PRO A 68 5.29 5.13 8.04
CA PRO A 68 5.25 3.70 8.39
C PRO A 68 5.29 2.79 7.15
N LEU A 69 4.71 3.21 6.02
CA LEU A 69 4.76 2.38 4.80
C LEU A 69 6.19 2.28 4.24
N LYS A 70 6.94 3.38 4.28
CA LYS A 70 8.35 3.38 3.85
C LYS A 70 9.25 2.56 4.76
N GLU A 71 9.02 2.60 6.07
CA GLU A 71 9.74 1.75 7.01
C GLU A 71 9.48 0.27 6.71
N LEU A 72 8.20 -0.09 6.51
CA LEU A 72 7.80 -1.44 6.12
C LEU A 72 8.43 -1.87 4.79
N GLU A 73 8.45 -1.00 3.78
CA GLU A 73 9.10 -1.25 2.50
C GLU A 73 10.57 -1.60 2.68
N GLN A 74 11.29 -0.84 3.52
CA GLN A 74 12.70 -1.08 3.79
C GLN A 74 12.93 -2.43 4.48
N GLU A 75 12.11 -2.79 5.47
CA GLU A 75 12.21 -4.08 6.15
C GLU A 75 11.99 -5.25 5.17
N TRP A 76 10.96 -5.16 4.31
CA TRP A 76 10.70 -6.19 3.31
C TRP A 76 11.81 -6.30 2.27
N GLN A 77 12.33 -5.17 1.78
CA GLN A 77 13.45 -5.16 0.85
C GLN A 77 14.68 -5.85 1.45
N GLN A 78 14.98 -5.64 2.73
CA GLN A 78 16.09 -6.32 3.40
C GLN A 78 15.89 -7.83 3.46
N ILE A 79 14.70 -8.30 3.83
CA ILE A 79 14.38 -9.73 3.92
C ILE A 79 14.47 -10.39 2.54
N LEU A 80 13.90 -9.75 1.51
CA LEU A 80 13.84 -10.28 0.15
C LEU A 80 15.19 -10.18 -0.60
N SER A 81 16.10 -9.33 -0.14
CA SER A 81 17.45 -9.19 -0.73
C SER A 81 18.37 -10.37 -0.41
N VAL A 82 18.01 -11.22 0.56
CA VAL A 82 18.76 -12.44 0.85
C VAL A 82 18.31 -13.54 -0.12
N PRO A 83 19.15 -14.01 -1.05
CA PRO A 83 18.78 -15.10 -1.93
C PRO A 83 18.49 -16.35 -1.08
N VAL A 84 17.34 -16.98 -1.34
CA VAL A 84 17.02 -18.28 -0.76
C VAL A 84 18.11 -19.25 -1.22
N ASN A 85 19.03 -19.60 -0.32
CA ASN A 85 20.05 -20.60 -0.57
C ASN A 85 19.34 -21.96 -0.67
N ARG A 86 18.80 -22.27 -1.85
CA ARG A 86 18.35 -23.62 -2.19
C ARG A 86 19.62 -24.47 -2.24
N GLN A 87 20.00 -25.04 -1.10
CA GLN A 87 20.98 -26.12 -1.09
C GLN A 87 20.48 -27.19 -2.07
N PRO A 88 21.26 -27.56 -3.10
CA PRO A 88 20.94 -28.75 -3.85
C PRO A 88 20.99 -29.90 -2.85
N ALA A 89 19.88 -30.62 -2.72
CA ALA A 89 19.86 -31.88 -1.99
C ALA A 89 20.96 -32.76 -2.59
N ARG A 90 22.05 -32.92 -1.83
CA ARG A 90 23.19 -33.78 -2.14
C ARG A 90 22.71 -35.24 -2.05
N ASN A 91 22.00 -35.70 -3.07
CA ASN A 91 21.67 -37.12 -3.23
C ASN A 91 22.89 -37.85 -3.80
N GLU A 92 23.96 -37.96 -3.01
CA GLU A 92 25.12 -38.85 -3.23
C GLU A 92 24.80 -40.32 -2.88
N TYR A 93 23.51 -40.71 -2.82
CA TYR A 93 23.09 -42.04 -2.37
C TYR A 93 22.87 -43.07 -3.49
N TRP A 94 22.87 -42.68 -4.77
CA TRP A 94 22.55 -43.60 -5.88
C TRP A 94 23.75 -44.25 -6.58
N GLU A 95 24.98 -43.72 -6.46
CA GLU A 95 26.15 -44.28 -7.16
C GLU A 95 26.76 -45.55 -6.52
N LYS A 96 26.29 -45.98 -5.34
CA LYS A 96 26.78 -47.21 -4.68
C LYS A 96 25.96 -48.46 -4.94
N VAL A 97 24.85 -48.38 -5.68
CA VAL A 97 23.93 -49.52 -5.84
C VAL A 97 24.14 -50.30 -7.15
N GLU A 98 24.78 -49.73 -8.17
CA GLU A 98 24.90 -50.37 -9.50
C GLU A 98 26.22 -51.09 -9.80
N LYS A 99 27.13 -51.21 -8.83
CA LYS A 99 28.32 -52.07 -8.96
C LYS A 99 28.30 -53.18 -7.92
N LYS A 100 27.48 -54.20 -8.14
CA LYS A 100 27.66 -55.51 -7.50
C LYS A 100 27.17 -56.65 -8.38
#